data_AF-A0A815Q6S3-F1
#
_entry.id   AF-A0A815Q6S3-F1
#
_cell.length_a   1.000
_cell.length_b   1.000
_cell.length_c   1.000
_cell.angle_alpha   90.00
_cell.angle_beta   90.00
_cell.angle_gamma   90.00
#
_symmetry.space_group_name_H-M   'P 1'
#
loop_
_entity.id
_entity.type
_entity.pdbx_description
1 polymer ?
#
loop_
_entity_poly.entity_id
_entity_poly.type
_entity_poly.pdbx_seq_one_letter_code
_entity_poly.pdbx_strand_id
1 'polypeptide(L)'
;MSFAALLPAVQDYFTRYGMTTYSISGIWGLNVSAVPLIWGLDHASPFLYNQVACEMFFYFRHSFNQMLRTFFVLACADRYACCSDRQKVRAFSQSLRQMRRRIVPSMSSEPGGNILRKRDRDMLRMLLIELVICTITLSPNTFTHIYKSATANVIKSKDRQQIETFVYYIARLFLLYLANAFSFWVYVSTSQTYRLELKNLFIKWYKFFIRN
;
A
#
# COMPACT_ATOMS: atom_id res chain seq x y z
N MET A 1 -22.01 -17.85 8.77
CA MET A 1 -20.52 -17.94 8.76
C MET A 1 -20.00 -16.95 9.79
N SER A 2 -19.42 -17.41 10.90
CA SER A 2 -19.07 -16.53 12.04
C SER A 2 -17.85 -15.67 11.72
N PHE A 3 -17.87 -14.39 12.13
CA PHE A 3 -16.77 -13.43 11.97
C PHE A 3 -15.43 -13.98 12.53
N ALA A 4 -15.51 -14.84 13.55
CA ALA A 4 -14.37 -15.54 14.15
C ALA A 4 -13.67 -16.54 13.20
N ALA A 5 -14.36 -17.08 12.20
CA ALA A 5 -13.79 -17.97 11.19
C ALA A 5 -13.26 -17.21 9.96
N LEU A 6 -13.74 -15.98 9.73
CA LEU A 6 -13.29 -15.13 8.62
C LEU A 6 -11.89 -14.54 8.91
N LEU A 7 -11.66 -14.11 10.15
CA LEU A 7 -10.40 -13.47 10.57
C LEU A 7 -9.15 -14.33 10.28
N PRO A 8 -9.12 -15.63 10.63
CA PRO A 8 -7.96 -16.49 10.39
C PRO A 8 -7.71 -16.70 8.90
N ALA A 9 -8.76 -16.87 8.09
CA ALA A 9 -8.64 -17.09 6.64
C ALA A 9 -8.13 -15.82 5.94
N VAL A 10 -8.69 -14.66 6.28
CA VAL A 10 -8.27 -13.36 5.75
C VAL A 10 -6.81 -13.07 6.13
N GLN A 11 -6.43 -13.31 7.38
CA GLN A 11 -5.06 -13.05 7.81
C GLN A 11 -4.07 -14.04 7.18
N ASP A 12 -4.41 -15.31 6.93
CA ASP A 12 -3.52 -16.23 6.20
C ASP A 12 -3.34 -15.81 4.73
N TYR A 13 -4.42 -15.40 4.09
CA TYR A 13 -4.39 -14.79 2.76
C TYR A 13 -3.52 -13.53 2.73
N PHE A 14 -3.66 -12.63 3.71
CA PHE A 14 -2.81 -11.45 3.83
C PHE A 14 -1.34 -11.81 4.12
N THR A 15 -1.06 -12.90 4.83
CA THR A 15 0.32 -13.30 5.14
C THR A 15 1.02 -13.95 3.93
N ARG A 16 0.27 -14.65 3.07
CA ARG A 16 0.80 -15.29 1.85
C ARG A 16 0.79 -14.38 0.64
N TYR A 17 -0.31 -13.69 0.42
CA TYR A 17 -0.56 -12.92 -0.79
C TYR A 17 -0.71 -11.43 -0.51
N GLY A 18 -0.81 -11.00 0.75
CA GLY A 18 -1.10 -9.60 1.08
C GLY A 18 -0.10 -8.60 0.51
N MET A 19 1.20 -8.94 0.47
CA MET A 19 2.19 -8.02 -0.11
C MET A 19 2.15 -8.00 -1.63
N THR A 20 1.88 -9.13 -2.30
CA THR A 20 1.71 -9.18 -3.76
C THR A 20 0.40 -8.52 -4.18
N THR A 21 -0.70 -8.73 -3.46
CA THR A 21 -1.99 -8.06 -3.74
C THR A 21 -1.95 -6.58 -3.43
N TYR A 22 -1.30 -6.16 -2.34
CA TYR A 22 -0.98 -4.75 -2.07
C TYR A 22 -0.14 -4.16 -3.21
N SER A 23 0.89 -4.91 -3.61
CA SER A 23 1.70 -4.71 -4.81
C SER A 23 0.90 -4.29 -6.04
N ILE A 24 0.06 -5.23 -6.47
CA ILE A 24 -0.73 -5.18 -7.69
C ILE A 24 -1.83 -4.13 -7.60
N SER A 25 -2.49 -4.00 -6.44
CA SER A 25 -3.52 -2.99 -6.21
C SER A 25 -2.96 -1.57 -6.24
N GLY A 26 -1.72 -1.36 -5.76
CA GLY A 26 -1.00 -0.10 -5.92
C GLY A 26 -0.78 0.26 -7.39
N ILE A 27 -0.32 -0.69 -8.21
CA ILE A 27 -0.15 -0.50 -9.67
C ILE A 27 -1.48 -0.20 -10.36
N TRP A 28 -2.53 -0.97 -10.03
CA TRP A 28 -3.87 -0.75 -10.57
C TRP A 28 -4.40 0.65 -10.22
N GLY A 29 -4.29 1.04 -8.95
CA GLY A 29 -4.67 2.37 -8.50
C GLY A 29 -3.90 3.48 -9.22
N LEU A 30 -2.62 3.26 -9.54
CA LEU A 30 -1.80 4.20 -10.29
C LEU A 30 -2.27 4.35 -11.74
N ASN A 31 -2.55 3.24 -12.42
CA ASN A 31 -3.08 3.25 -13.79
C ASN A 31 -4.45 3.92 -13.86
N VAL A 32 -5.39 3.54 -13.00
CA VAL A 32 -6.74 4.13 -12.93
C VAL A 32 -6.68 5.64 -12.66
N SER A 33 -5.67 6.09 -11.90
CA SER A 33 -5.52 7.51 -11.57
C SER A 33 -4.70 8.30 -12.60
N ALA A 34 -3.86 7.64 -13.41
CA ALA A 34 -3.05 8.28 -14.44
C ALA A 34 -3.83 8.45 -15.75
N VAL A 35 -4.69 7.50 -16.11
CA VAL A 35 -5.51 7.52 -17.34
C VAL A 35 -6.32 8.82 -17.49
N PRO A 36 -7.08 9.30 -16.49
CA PRO A 36 -7.86 10.53 -16.63
C PRO A 36 -6.99 11.78 -16.77
N LEU A 37 -5.75 11.71 -16.26
CA LEU A 37 -4.78 12.79 -16.33
C LEU A 37 -4.15 12.91 -17.70
N ILE A 38 -3.76 11.76 -18.28
CA ILE A 38 -3.24 11.69 -19.64
C ILE A 38 -4.35 12.05 -20.63
N TRP A 39 -5.58 11.59 -20.41
CA TRP A 39 -6.72 11.93 -21.25
C TRP A 39 -7.05 13.44 -21.19
N GLY A 40 -6.93 14.05 -20.02
CA GLY A 40 -7.13 15.49 -19.83
C GLY A 40 -6.06 16.39 -20.47
N LEU A 41 -4.96 15.84 -21.00
CA LEU A 41 -3.98 16.61 -21.77
C LEU A 41 -4.47 16.94 -23.19
N ASP A 42 -5.29 16.06 -23.77
CA ASP A 42 -5.70 16.14 -25.18
C ASP A 42 -7.19 16.47 -25.35
N HIS A 43 -7.99 16.27 -24.29
CA HIS A 43 -9.42 16.56 -24.30
C HIS A 43 -9.76 17.52 -23.15
N ALA A 44 -10.74 18.41 -23.39
CA ALA A 44 -11.33 19.21 -22.33
C ALA A 44 -11.85 18.26 -21.24
N SER A 45 -11.17 18.26 -20.09
CA SER A 45 -11.39 17.20 -19.11
C SER A 45 -12.86 17.21 -18.64
N PRO A 46 -13.57 16.06 -18.63
CA PRO A 46 -14.96 15.99 -18.18
C PRO A 46 -15.11 16.42 -16.71
N PHE A 47 -14.01 16.42 -15.96
CA PHE A 47 -13.91 16.93 -14.59
C PHE A 47 -14.13 18.44 -14.45
N LEU A 48 -13.93 19.22 -15.52
CA LEU A 48 -14.26 20.65 -15.55
C LEU A 48 -15.77 20.88 -15.66
N TYR A 49 -16.51 19.95 -16.27
CA TYR A 49 -17.95 20.09 -16.50
C TYR A 49 -18.78 19.54 -15.34
N ASN A 50 -18.28 18.51 -14.65
CA ASN A 50 -19.00 17.85 -13.56
C ASN A 50 -18.15 17.78 -12.30
N GLN A 51 -18.25 18.83 -11.46
CA GLN A 51 -17.54 18.94 -10.19
C GLN A 51 -17.78 17.72 -9.28
N VAL A 52 -18.99 17.17 -9.28
CA VAL A 52 -19.36 16.02 -8.45
C VAL A 52 -18.56 14.77 -8.82
N ALA A 53 -18.36 14.52 -10.12
CA ALA A 53 -17.55 13.38 -10.57
C ALA A 53 -16.10 13.51 -10.11
N CYS A 54 -15.51 14.72 -10.19
CA CYS A 54 -14.15 14.98 -9.72
C CYS A 54 -13.99 14.70 -8.22
N GLU A 55 -14.94 15.16 -7.41
CA GLU A 55 -14.94 14.90 -5.97
C GLU A 55 -15.09 13.40 -5.65
N MET A 56 -16.01 12.70 -6.31
CA MET A 56 -16.18 11.24 -6.14
C MET A 56 -14.89 10.46 -6.44
N PHE A 57 -14.21 10.75 -7.55
CA PHE A 57 -12.94 10.11 -7.90
C PHE A 57 -11.85 10.39 -6.87
N PHE A 58 -11.80 11.62 -6.37
CA PHE A 58 -10.87 11.98 -5.31
C PHE A 58 -11.17 11.23 -4.00
N TYR A 59 -12.43 11.15 -3.58
CA TYR A 59 -12.85 10.41 -2.39
C TYR A 59 -12.54 8.93 -2.51
N PHE A 60 -12.83 8.31 -3.66
CA PHE A 60 -12.55 6.90 -3.89
C PHE A 60 -11.06 6.61 -3.78
N ARG A 61 -10.22 7.43 -4.44
CA ARG A 61 -8.75 7.32 -4.34
C ARG A 61 -8.26 7.54 -2.93
N HIS A 62 -8.79 8.53 -2.22
CA HIS A 62 -8.42 8.81 -0.84
C HIS A 62 -8.77 7.63 0.06
N SER A 63 -10.00 7.13 -0.02
CA SER A 63 -10.49 5.98 0.74
C SER A 63 -9.64 4.73 0.48
N PHE A 64 -9.34 4.45 -0.80
CA PHE A 64 -8.49 3.31 -1.16
C PHE A 64 -7.08 3.42 -0.58
N ASN A 65 -6.46 4.60 -0.68
CA ASN A 65 -5.13 4.84 -0.12
C ASN A 65 -5.13 4.74 1.42
N GLN A 66 -6.17 5.26 2.09
CA GLN A 66 -6.33 5.12 3.55
C GLN A 66 -6.54 3.67 3.97
N MET A 67 -7.32 2.90 3.21
CA MET A 67 -7.53 1.49 3.46
C MET A 67 -6.22 0.71 3.32
N LEU A 68 -5.45 0.96 2.26
CA LEU A 68 -4.11 0.38 2.06
C LEU A 68 -3.16 0.70 3.22
N ARG A 69 -3.12 1.95 3.69
CA ARG A 69 -2.33 2.36 4.86
C ARG A 69 -2.78 1.68 6.13
N THR A 70 -4.08 1.51 6.33
CA THR A 70 -4.63 0.85 7.52
C THR A 70 -4.21 -0.62 7.53
N PHE A 71 -4.34 -1.31 6.40
CA PHE A 71 -3.84 -2.69 6.27
C PHE A 71 -2.33 -2.78 6.51
N PHE A 72 -1.57 -1.80 6.02
CA PHE A 72 -0.14 -1.72 6.26
C PHE A 72 0.22 -1.55 7.75
N VAL A 73 -0.47 -0.64 8.46
CA VAL A 73 -0.28 -0.44 9.90
C VAL A 73 -0.65 -1.70 10.69
N LEU A 74 -1.75 -2.36 10.32
CA LEU A 74 -2.15 -3.62 10.93
C LEU A 74 -1.12 -4.74 10.69
N ALA A 75 -0.54 -4.81 9.48
CA ALA A 75 0.55 -5.75 9.19
C ALA A 75 1.80 -5.44 10.03
N CYS A 76 2.17 -4.17 10.17
CA CYS A 76 3.26 -3.75 11.04
C CYS A 76 2.99 -4.12 12.51
N ALA A 77 1.78 -3.87 13.00
CA ALA A 77 1.37 -4.17 14.36
C ALA A 77 1.39 -5.68 14.66
N ASP A 78 0.90 -6.51 13.74
CA ASP A 78 0.96 -7.97 13.85
C ASP A 78 2.41 -8.46 13.97
N ARG A 79 3.31 -7.91 13.15
CA ARG A 79 4.73 -8.27 13.18
C ARG A 79 5.44 -7.76 14.41
N TYR A 80 5.17 -6.53 14.83
CA TYR A 80 5.69 -6.00 16.09
C TYR A 80 5.26 -6.88 17.27
N ALA A 81 3.99 -7.31 17.32
CA ALA A 81 3.50 -8.18 18.38
C ALA A 81 4.23 -9.54 18.42
N CYS A 82 4.66 -10.04 17.26
CA CYS A 82 5.45 -11.27 17.16
C CYS A 82 6.90 -11.12 17.65
N CYS A 83 7.49 -9.95 17.41
CA CYS A 83 8.89 -9.66 17.72
C CYS A 83 9.08 -8.95 19.08
N SER A 84 8.01 -8.51 19.73
CA SER A 84 8.08 -7.75 20.98
C SER A 84 8.79 -8.52 22.10
N ASP A 85 9.71 -7.86 22.80
CA ASP A 85 10.41 -8.40 23.98
C ASP A 85 9.48 -8.69 25.15
N ARG A 86 8.32 -8.02 25.20
CA ARG A 86 7.31 -8.25 26.23
C ARG A 86 6.63 -9.60 26.02
N GLN A 87 6.89 -10.55 26.94
CA GLN A 87 6.28 -11.88 26.91
C GLN A 87 4.75 -11.85 26.80
N LYS A 88 4.05 -10.91 27.45
CA LYS A 88 2.58 -10.80 27.38
C LYS A 88 2.07 -10.56 25.95
N VAL A 89 2.71 -9.65 25.21
CA VAL A 89 2.33 -9.32 23.81
C VAL A 89 2.60 -10.51 22.89
N ARG A 90 3.74 -11.17 23.10
CA ARG A 90 4.13 -12.36 22.35
C ARG A 90 3.20 -13.54 22.63
N ALA A 91 2.84 -13.77 23.90
CA ALA A 91 1.93 -14.83 24.33
C ALA A 91 0.52 -14.63 23.75
N PHE A 92 0.04 -13.38 23.67
CA PHE A 92 -1.22 -13.07 23.01
C PHE A 92 -1.20 -13.44 21.52
N SER A 93 -0.18 -13.01 20.78
CA SER A 93 0.01 -13.38 19.36
C SER A 93 0.11 -14.89 19.16
N GLN A 94 0.85 -15.57 20.05
CA GLN A 94 1.00 -17.03 20.02
C GLN A 94 -0.32 -17.75 20.32
N SER A 95 -1.14 -17.25 21.25
CA SER A 95 -2.45 -17.82 21.57
C SER A 95 -3.42 -17.74 20.38
N LEU A 96 -3.46 -16.61 19.68
CA LEU A 96 -4.22 -16.47 18.43
C LEU A 96 -3.74 -17.47 17.35
N ARG A 97 -2.43 -17.66 17.21
CA ARG A 97 -1.85 -18.64 16.30
C ARG A 97 -2.14 -20.09 16.71
N GLN A 98 -2.13 -20.38 18.01
CA GLN A 98 -2.47 -21.71 18.53
C GLN A 98 -3.94 -22.04 18.29
N MET A 99 -4.86 -21.10 18.51
CA MET A 99 -6.26 -21.26 18.13
C MET A 99 -6.41 -21.53 16.62
N ARG A 100 -5.66 -20.83 15.77
CA ARG A 100 -5.65 -21.12 14.32
C ARG A 100 -5.14 -22.52 14.02
N ARG A 101 -4.04 -22.97 14.65
CA ARG A 101 -3.46 -24.30 14.41
C ARG A 101 -4.36 -25.44 14.85
N ARG A 102 -5.25 -25.24 15.83
CA ARG A 102 -6.25 -26.26 16.20
C ARG A 102 -7.24 -26.57 15.09
N ILE A 103 -7.36 -25.68 14.08
CA ILE A 103 -8.27 -25.85 12.94
C ILE A 103 -7.57 -26.55 11.76
N VAL A 104 -6.22 -26.59 11.73
CA VAL A 104 -5.45 -27.21 10.65
C VAL A 104 -4.41 -28.17 11.26
N PRO A 105 -4.61 -29.49 11.22
CA PRO A 105 -3.66 -30.44 11.78
C PRO A 105 -2.31 -30.31 11.07
N SER A 106 -1.30 -29.89 11.83
CA SER A 106 0.05 -29.60 11.36
C SER A 106 0.92 -30.86 11.45
N MET A 107 1.05 -31.60 10.34
CA MET A 107 2.09 -32.60 10.18
C MET A 107 3.37 -31.93 9.64
N SER A 108 4.29 -31.53 10.51
CA SER A 108 5.73 -31.38 10.17
C SER A 108 6.52 -30.91 11.39
N SER A 109 7.26 -31.84 11.97
CA SER A 109 8.34 -31.63 12.92
C SER A 109 9.64 -31.44 12.14
N GLU A 110 9.96 -30.20 11.75
CA GLU A 110 11.16 -29.88 10.97
C GLU A 110 11.85 -28.59 11.48
N PRO A 111 13.17 -28.39 11.24
CA PRO A 111 14.02 -27.32 11.81
C PRO A 111 13.73 -25.88 11.34
N GLY A 112 12.52 -25.61 10.82
CA GLY A 112 12.17 -24.39 10.07
C GLY A 112 12.09 -23.08 10.85
N GLY A 113 12.39 -23.07 12.16
CA GLY A 113 12.30 -21.88 13.01
C GLY A 113 13.22 -20.73 12.57
N ASN A 114 14.44 -21.06 12.10
CA ASN A 114 15.41 -20.07 11.66
C ASN A 114 15.02 -19.42 10.31
N ILE A 115 14.38 -20.17 9.42
CA ILE A 115 13.94 -19.68 8.11
C ILE A 115 12.79 -18.68 8.27
N LEU A 116 11.82 -18.97 9.14
CA LEU A 116 10.72 -18.04 9.42
C LEU A 116 11.23 -16.71 9.97
N ARG A 117 12.19 -16.76 10.89
CA ARG A 117 12.74 -15.57 11.55
C ARG A 117 13.55 -14.68 10.59
N LYS A 118 14.22 -15.27 9.59
CA LYS A 118 14.89 -14.51 8.53
C LYS A 118 13.86 -13.81 7.64
N ARG A 119 12.84 -14.53 7.17
CA ARG A 119 11.77 -13.99 6.33
C ARG A 119 11.06 -12.80 6.99
N ASP A 120 10.77 -12.92 8.28
CA ASP A 120 10.08 -11.87 9.03
C ASP A 120 10.93 -10.59 9.16
N ARG A 121 12.26 -10.74 9.32
CA ARG A 121 13.19 -9.61 9.37
C ARG A 121 13.29 -8.90 8.02
N ASP A 122 13.37 -9.66 6.93
CA ASP A 122 13.44 -9.10 5.58
C ASP A 122 12.15 -8.35 5.24
N MET A 123 11.00 -8.89 5.65
CA MET A 123 9.71 -8.23 5.51
C MET A 123 9.64 -6.93 6.33
N LEU A 124 10.13 -6.94 7.57
CA LEU A 124 10.16 -5.74 8.42
C LEU A 124 11.04 -4.63 7.84
N ARG A 125 12.23 -4.98 7.32
CA ARG A 125 13.14 -4.02 6.68
C ARG A 125 12.49 -3.36 5.46
N MET A 126 11.82 -4.16 4.65
CA MET A 126 11.07 -3.69 3.50
C MET A 126 9.94 -2.72 3.88
N LEU A 127 9.14 -3.06 4.91
CA LEU A 127 8.10 -2.17 5.42
C LEU A 127 8.69 -0.85 5.93
N LEU A 128 9.84 -0.90 6.61
CA LEU A 128 10.49 0.30 7.13
C LEU A 128 10.97 1.23 6.00
N ILE A 129 11.51 0.67 4.91
CA ILE A 129 11.90 1.46 3.73
C ILE A 129 10.67 2.11 3.10
N GLU A 130 9.56 1.37 2.93
CA GLU A 130 8.32 1.93 2.39
C GLU A 130 7.77 3.06 3.27
N LEU A 131 7.81 2.89 4.60
CA LEU A 131 7.35 3.91 5.53
C LEU A 131 8.17 5.20 5.40
N VAL A 132 9.50 5.09 5.27
CA VAL A 132 10.40 6.25 5.08
C VAL A 132 10.07 6.96 3.76
N ILE A 133 9.94 6.22 2.66
CA ILE A 133 9.59 6.78 1.35
C ILE A 133 8.22 7.46 1.40
N CYS A 134 7.21 6.81 1.99
CA CYS A 134 5.89 7.39 2.15
C CYS A 134 5.94 8.69 2.96
N THR A 135 6.69 8.72 4.06
CA THR A 135 6.79 9.90 4.93
C THR A 135 7.43 11.09 4.19
N ILE A 136 8.56 10.85 3.53
CA ILE A 136 9.26 11.88 2.74
C ILE A 136 8.35 12.41 1.65
N THR A 137 7.66 11.52 0.94
CA THR A 137 6.87 11.87 -0.24
C THR A 137 5.53 12.52 0.12
N LEU A 138 4.95 12.20 1.27
CA LEU A 138 3.69 12.80 1.72
C LEU A 138 3.87 14.17 2.37
N SER A 139 5.06 14.42 2.94
CA SER A 139 5.34 15.66 3.66
C SER A 139 5.05 16.93 2.85
N PRO A 140 5.41 17.04 1.54
CA PRO A 140 5.18 18.27 0.78
C PRO A 140 3.69 18.51 0.50
N ASN A 141 2.91 17.44 0.37
CA ASN A 141 1.46 17.57 0.21
C ASN A 141 0.81 18.14 1.48
N THR A 142 1.20 17.68 2.67
CA THR A 142 0.72 18.28 3.93
C THR A 142 1.14 19.74 4.07
N PHE A 143 2.39 20.09 3.75
CA PHE A 143 2.87 21.47 3.83
C PHE A 143 2.12 22.41 2.88
N THR A 144 1.88 21.99 1.64
CA THR A 144 1.13 22.80 0.66
C THR A 144 -0.32 23.05 1.08
N HIS A 145 -0.97 22.06 1.70
CA HIS A 145 -2.31 22.23 2.25
C HIS A 145 -2.36 23.19 3.44
N ILE A 146 -1.42 23.07 4.38
CA ILE A 146 -1.31 23.98 5.52
C ILE A 146 -1.05 25.40 5.02
N TYR A 147 -0.12 25.58 4.09
CA TYR A 147 0.20 26.87 3.50
C TYR A 147 -1.01 27.49 2.75
N LYS A 148 -1.75 26.71 1.97
CA LYS A 148 -2.99 27.19 1.30
C LYS A 148 -4.05 27.62 2.32
N SER A 149 -4.24 26.85 3.39
CA SER A 149 -5.18 27.18 4.46
C SER A 149 -4.79 28.47 5.18
N ALA A 150 -3.52 28.60 5.55
CA ALA A 150 -2.99 29.78 6.24
C ALA A 150 -3.04 31.06 5.39
N THR A 151 -2.98 30.93 4.07
CA THR A 151 -2.97 32.07 3.13
C THR A 151 -4.30 32.28 2.40
N ALA A 152 -5.40 31.69 2.90
CA ALA A 152 -6.70 31.74 2.24
C ALA A 152 -7.28 33.16 2.09
N ASN A 153 -6.99 34.05 3.04
CA ASN A 153 -7.53 35.42 3.08
C ASN A 153 -6.60 36.48 2.47
N VAL A 154 -5.44 36.07 1.95
CA VAL A 154 -4.45 37.01 1.39
C VAL A 154 -4.71 37.18 -0.10
N ILE A 155 -4.88 38.42 -0.55
CA ILE A 155 -4.96 38.74 -1.99
C ILE A 155 -3.59 38.45 -2.63
N LYS A 156 -3.56 37.57 -3.62
CA LYS A 156 -2.32 37.12 -4.28
C LYS A 156 -2.23 37.67 -5.70
N SER A 157 -1.03 38.06 -6.12
CA SER A 157 -0.73 38.35 -7.52
C SER A 157 -0.92 37.11 -8.40
N LYS A 158 -1.22 37.30 -9.69
CA LYS A 158 -1.38 36.22 -10.66
C LYS A 158 -0.16 35.28 -10.72
N ASP A 159 1.05 35.84 -10.71
CA ASP A 159 2.30 35.05 -10.79
C ASP A 159 2.46 34.12 -9.59
N ARG A 160 2.23 34.65 -8.38
CA ARG A 160 2.22 33.86 -7.13
C ARG A 160 1.19 32.72 -7.19
N GLN A 161 0.00 32.99 -7.73
CA GLN A 161 -1.04 31.97 -7.86
C GLN A 161 -0.64 30.86 -8.85
N GLN A 162 0.06 31.20 -9.93
CA GLN A 162 0.60 30.22 -10.87
C GLN A 162 1.68 29.34 -10.23
N ILE A 163 2.64 29.94 -9.50
CA ILE A 163 3.68 29.20 -8.78
C ILE A 163 3.05 28.26 -7.74
N GLU A 164 2.09 28.75 -6.96
CA GLU A 164 1.39 27.94 -5.96
C GLU A 164 0.64 26.77 -6.61
N THR A 165 0.03 26.99 -7.77
CA THR A 165 -0.66 25.94 -8.53
C THR A 165 0.33 24.91 -9.07
N PHE A 166 1.48 25.35 -9.57
CA PHE A 166 2.55 24.48 -10.05
C PHE A 166 3.15 23.62 -8.93
N VAL A 167 3.52 24.23 -7.80
CA VAL A 167 4.03 23.51 -6.61
C VAL A 167 2.99 22.52 -6.10
N TYR A 168 1.72 22.92 -6.06
CA TYR A 168 0.62 22.02 -5.70
C TYR A 168 0.50 20.85 -6.67
N TYR A 169 0.65 21.08 -7.98
CA TYR A 169 0.63 20.03 -8.99
C TYR A 169 1.79 19.02 -8.79
N ILE A 170 3.01 19.50 -8.57
CA ILE A 170 4.17 18.64 -8.27
C ILE A 170 3.93 17.85 -6.97
N ALA A 171 3.54 18.52 -5.90
CA ALA A 171 3.36 17.89 -4.60
C ALA A 171 2.22 16.85 -4.59
N ARG A 172 1.12 17.13 -5.30
CA ARG A 172 -0.07 16.27 -5.31
C ARG A 172 0.02 15.15 -6.32
N LEU A 173 0.49 15.42 -7.53
CA LEU A 173 0.47 14.45 -8.62
C LEU A 173 1.78 13.71 -8.66
N PHE A 174 2.88 14.42 -8.87
CA PHE A 174 4.17 13.78 -9.09
C PHE A 174 4.59 12.94 -7.88
N LEU A 175 4.65 13.55 -6.70
CA LEU A 175 5.10 12.86 -5.50
C LEU A 175 4.15 11.74 -5.08
N LEU A 176 2.85 11.98 -5.05
CA LEU A 176 1.91 10.95 -4.57
C LEU A 176 1.84 9.74 -5.51
N TYR A 177 2.00 9.93 -6.82
CA TYR A 177 2.12 8.81 -7.76
C TYR A 177 3.47 8.11 -7.65
N LEU A 178 4.56 8.88 -7.50
CA LEU A 178 5.89 8.31 -7.29
C LEU A 178 5.91 7.37 -6.09
N ALA A 179 5.32 7.78 -4.95
CA ALA A 179 5.27 6.94 -3.76
C ALA A 179 4.65 5.56 -4.03
N ASN A 180 3.50 5.55 -4.72
CA ASN A 180 2.78 4.31 -5.04
C ASN A 180 3.58 3.43 -6.02
N ALA A 181 4.28 4.02 -6.99
CA ALA A 181 5.16 3.28 -7.89
C ALA A 181 6.40 2.75 -7.17
N PHE A 182 7.00 3.57 -6.30
CA PHE A 182 8.20 3.23 -5.56
C PHE A 182 7.99 2.05 -4.64
N SER A 183 6.82 1.90 -4.02
CA SER A 183 6.49 0.71 -3.23
C SER A 183 6.78 -0.55 -4.04
N PHE A 184 6.22 -0.70 -5.25
CA PHE A 184 6.48 -1.87 -6.10
C PHE A 184 7.97 -2.08 -6.41
N TRP A 185 8.70 -1.01 -6.77
CA TRP A 185 10.12 -1.11 -7.11
C TRP A 185 11.00 -1.47 -5.90
N VAL A 186 10.66 -0.95 -4.72
CA VAL A 186 11.26 -1.34 -3.44
C VAL A 186 10.97 -2.82 -3.16
N TYR A 187 9.74 -3.28 -3.45
CA TYR A 187 9.35 -4.67 -3.31
C TYR A 187 10.20 -5.62 -4.17
N VAL A 188 10.37 -5.26 -5.44
CA VAL A 188 11.17 -6.03 -6.41
C VAL A 188 12.66 -6.00 -6.09
N SER A 189 13.20 -4.86 -5.65
CA SER A 189 14.64 -4.72 -5.37
C SER A 189 15.06 -5.41 -4.08
N THR A 190 14.25 -5.30 -3.02
CA THR A 190 14.64 -5.72 -1.66
C THR A 190 14.44 -7.22 -1.40
N SER A 191 13.43 -7.86 -1.99
CA SER A 191 13.06 -9.25 -1.65
C SER A 191 13.27 -10.22 -2.82
N GLN A 192 14.21 -11.16 -2.66
CA GLN A 192 14.40 -12.27 -3.61
C GLN A 192 13.17 -13.18 -3.68
N THR A 193 12.54 -13.46 -2.54
CA THR A 193 11.33 -14.29 -2.46
C THR A 193 10.19 -13.66 -3.26
N TYR A 194 10.01 -12.35 -3.13
CA TYR A 194 9.00 -11.61 -3.89
C TYR A 194 9.22 -11.74 -5.40
N ARG A 195 10.47 -11.61 -5.86
CA ARG A 195 10.81 -11.79 -7.30
C ARG A 195 10.47 -13.18 -7.82
N LEU A 196 10.73 -14.22 -7.03
CA LEU A 196 10.41 -15.60 -7.40
C LEU A 196 8.90 -15.83 -7.49
N GLU A 197 8.15 -15.33 -6.51
CA GLU A 197 6.68 -15.41 -6.52
C GLU A 197 6.08 -14.63 -7.69
N LEU A 198 6.57 -13.42 -7.95
CA LEU A 198 6.16 -12.60 -9.08
C LEU A 198 6.43 -13.32 -10.41
N LYS A 199 7.62 -13.90 -10.60
CA LYS A 199 7.96 -14.69 -11.79
C LYS A 199 7.03 -15.90 -11.95
N ASN A 200 6.74 -16.61 -10.86
CA ASN A 200 5.83 -17.76 -10.88
C ASN A 200 4.39 -17.35 -11.23
N LEU A 201 3.93 -16.20 -10.73
CA LEU A 201 2.63 -15.63 -11.10
C LEU A 201 2.58 -15.29 -12.60
N PHE A 202 3.60 -14.60 -13.12
CA PHE A 202 3.69 -14.29 -14.56
C PHE A 202 3.69 -15.56 -15.43
N ILE A 203 4.45 -16.59 -15.05
CA ILE A 203 4.47 -17.87 -15.79
C ILE A 203 3.09 -18.52 -15.78
N LYS A 204 2.40 -18.55 -14.63
CA LYS A 204 1.04 -19.11 -14.54
C LYS A 204 0.05 -18.34 -15.41
N TRP A 205 0.12 -17.01 -15.37
CA TRP A 205 -0.78 -16.15 -16.13
C TRP A 205 -0.53 -16.27 -17.64
N TYR A 206 0.73 -16.30 -18.06
CA TYR A 206 1.13 -16.56 -19.45
C TYR A 206 0.64 -17.92 -19.95
N LYS A 207 0.80 -18.98 -19.16
CA LYS A 207 0.28 -20.32 -19.49
C LYS A 207 -1.24 -20.36 -19.60
N PHE A 208 -1.94 -19.61 -18.76
CA PHE A 208 -3.40 -19.48 -18.83
C PHE A 208 -3.83 -18.79 -20.13
N PHE A 209 -3.16 -17.70 -20.51
CA PHE A 209 -3.51 -16.91 -21.69
C PHE A 209 -3.20 -17.62 -23.02
N ILE A 210 -2.21 -18.52 -23.06
CA ILE A 210 -1.91 -19.32 -24.26
C ILE A 210 -2.87 -20.50 -24.44
N ARG A 211 -3.44 -21.01 -23.33
CA ARG A 211 -4.25 -22.23 -23.35
C ARG A 211 -5.72 -21.97 -23.67
N ASN A 212 -6.18 -20.74 -23.48
CA ASN A 212 -7.51 -20.26 -23.88
C ASN A 212 -7.40 -19.44 -25.16
#